data_AF-A0A165I0M2-F1
#
_entry.id   AF-A0A165I0M2-F1
#
_cell.length_a   1.000
_cell.length_b   1.000
_cell.length_c   1.000
_cell.angle_alpha   90.00
_cell.angle_beta   90.00
_cell.angle_gamma   90.00
#
_symmetry.space_group_name_H-M   'P 1'
#
loop_
_entity.id
_entity.type
_entity.pdbx_description
1 polymer ?
#
loop_
_entity_poly.entity_id
_entity_poly.type
_entity_poly.pdbx_seq_one_letter_code
_entity_poly.pdbx_strand_id
1 'polypeptide(L)'
;MRFLSLTFGLLAAAASYVAASGDEVKVDVTNAVECNRKTERGDTIEVHYRGTLASDGSQFDSSYDRGSPLSFTVGKGMVIKGWDENLLDMCVGEKRTLTIPPAFGYGDRGVGPIPPKATLVFETELVGIRGVSKDEL
;
A
#
# COMPACT_ATOMS: atom_id res chain seq x y z
N MET A 1 -57.74 22.14 -37.71
CA MET A 1 -56.72 22.24 -36.64
C MET A 1 -56.49 20.86 -36.06
N ARG A 2 -55.33 20.23 -36.34
CA ARG A 2 -54.89 18.98 -35.72
C ARG A 2 -53.47 19.22 -35.22
N PHE A 3 -53.31 19.16 -33.91
CA PHE A 3 -52.12 19.53 -33.17
C PHE A 3 -51.00 18.50 -33.37
N LEU A 4 -49.82 18.96 -33.77
CA LEU A 4 -48.56 18.21 -33.65
C LEU A 4 -48.25 18.04 -32.16
N SER A 5 -48.21 16.81 -31.67
CA SER A 5 -47.67 16.50 -30.34
C SER A 5 -46.28 15.87 -30.53
N LEU A 6 -45.25 16.70 -30.39
CA LEU A 6 -43.85 16.28 -30.32
C LEU A 6 -43.57 15.89 -28.88
N THR A 7 -43.67 14.61 -28.55
CA THR A 7 -43.18 14.10 -27.28
C THR A 7 -41.66 13.96 -27.37
N PHE A 8 -40.97 14.92 -26.77
CA PHE A 8 -39.52 14.88 -26.55
C PHE A 8 -39.25 13.81 -25.49
N GLY A 9 -38.82 12.62 -25.93
CA GLY A 9 -38.42 11.54 -25.03
C GLY A 9 -37.13 11.92 -24.32
N LEU A 10 -37.24 12.30 -23.04
CA LEU A 10 -36.11 12.51 -22.16
C LEU A 10 -35.44 11.16 -21.88
N LEU A 11 -34.38 10.83 -22.61
CA LEU A 11 -33.55 9.67 -22.33
C LEU A 11 -32.70 9.99 -21.09
N ALA A 12 -33.16 9.59 -19.91
CA ALA A 12 -32.34 9.64 -18.70
C ALA A 12 -31.24 8.57 -18.82
N ALA A 13 -30.02 8.98 -19.13
CA ALA A 13 -28.85 8.13 -19.00
C ALA A 13 -28.58 7.90 -17.49
N ALA A 14 -28.92 6.73 -16.99
CA ALA A 14 -28.52 6.31 -15.66
C ALA A 14 -27.00 6.06 -15.66
N ALA A 15 -26.22 7.02 -15.17
CA ALA A 15 -24.83 6.79 -14.83
C ALA A 15 -24.79 5.83 -13.63
N SER A 16 -24.42 4.58 -13.87
CA SER A 16 -24.17 3.59 -12.82
C SER A 16 -22.98 4.06 -11.98
N TYR A 17 -23.25 4.56 -10.77
CA TYR A 17 -22.24 4.78 -9.75
C TYR A 17 -21.75 3.41 -9.26
N VAL A 18 -20.55 3.02 -9.67
CA VAL A 18 -19.83 1.93 -9.00
C VAL A 18 -19.26 2.53 -7.72
N ALA A 19 -19.90 2.26 -6.58
CA ALA A 19 -19.29 2.53 -5.28
C ALA A 19 -18.07 1.62 -5.13
N ALA A 20 -16.87 2.19 -5.16
CA ALA A 20 -15.64 1.47 -4.85
C ALA A 20 -15.77 0.88 -3.43
N SER A 21 -15.76 -0.45 -3.34
CA SER A 21 -15.78 -1.16 -2.06
C SER A 21 -14.45 -0.92 -1.33
N GLY A 22 -14.52 -0.36 -0.13
CA GLY A 22 -13.39 0.17 0.65
C GLY A 22 -12.46 -0.85 1.30
N ASP A 23 -11.94 -1.80 0.52
CA ASP A 23 -10.94 -2.79 0.95
C ASP A 23 -9.71 -2.77 0.02
N GLU A 24 -9.09 -1.60 -0.15
CA GLU A 24 -7.82 -1.46 -0.87
C GLU A 24 -6.77 -0.82 0.04
N VAL A 25 -5.50 -1.18 -0.17
CA VAL A 25 -4.37 -0.51 0.49
C VAL A 25 -4.19 0.86 -0.15
N LYS A 26 -4.25 1.94 0.64
CA LYS A 26 -3.89 3.26 0.15
C LYS A 26 -2.38 3.40 0.14
N VAL A 27 -1.81 3.70 -1.02
CA VAL A 27 -0.37 3.94 -1.20
C VAL A 27 -0.15 5.42 -1.49
N ASP A 28 0.69 6.07 -0.69
CA ASP A 28 1.12 7.45 -0.89
C ASP A 28 2.64 7.49 -1.04
N VAL A 29 3.15 7.90 -2.21
CA VAL A 29 4.59 7.99 -2.46
C VAL A 29 5.09 9.32 -1.90
N THR A 30 5.73 9.27 -0.73
CA THR A 30 6.17 10.46 0.02
C THR A 30 7.56 10.94 -0.37
N ASN A 31 8.37 10.07 -0.98
CA ASN A 31 9.61 10.45 -1.63
C ASN A 31 9.79 9.59 -2.89
N ALA A 32 9.55 10.17 -4.06
CA ALA A 32 9.76 9.49 -5.33
C ALA A 32 11.23 9.52 -5.72
N VAL A 33 11.74 8.41 -6.26
CA VAL A 33 13.09 8.30 -6.81
C VAL A 33 12.97 7.68 -8.19
N GLU A 34 13.67 8.23 -9.16
CA GLU A 34 13.83 7.63 -10.48
C GLU A 34 15.07 6.73 -10.47
N CYS A 35 14.96 5.52 -11.02
CA CYS A 35 16.03 4.53 -11.00
C CYS A 35 15.92 3.59 -12.20
N ASN A 36 17.02 2.92 -12.54
CA ASN A 36 17.04 1.91 -13.60
C ASN A 36 16.63 0.52 -13.09
N ARG A 37 16.79 0.27 -11.79
CA ARG A 37 16.40 -0.99 -11.15
C ARG A 37 15.38 -0.79 -10.04
N LYS A 38 14.13 -1.16 -10.34
CA LYS A 38 13.00 -1.17 -9.39
C LYS A 38 12.75 -2.54 -8.80
N THR A 39 12.16 -2.63 -7.60
CA THR A 39 11.83 -3.92 -6.96
C THR A 39 10.90 -4.79 -7.80
N GLU A 40 11.23 -6.07 -7.88
CA GLU A 40 10.49 -7.10 -8.60
C GLU A 40 10.10 -8.26 -7.68
N ARG A 41 9.08 -9.01 -8.10
CA ARG A 41 8.63 -10.19 -7.35
C ARG A 41 9.77 -11.21 -7.24
N GLY A 42 10.12 -11.60 -6.01
CA GLY A 42 11.20 -12.52 -5.72
C GLY A 42 12.51 -11.84 -5.32
N ASP A 43 12.60 -10.51 -5.41
CA ASP A 43 13.73 -9.78 -4.85
C ASP A 43 13.77 -9.93 -3.34
N THR A 44 14.99 -10.03 -2.80
CA THR A 44 15.20 -9.82 -1.38
C THR A 44 15.51 -8.35 -1.15
N ILE A 45 14.59 -7.67 -0.47
CA ILE A 45 14.66 -6.23 -0.23
C ILE A 45 14.95 -5.93 1.24
N GLU A 46 15.50 -4.76 1.50
CA GLU A 46 15.73 -4.23 2.84
C GLU A 46 14.92 -2.94 3.00
N VAL A 47 14.05 -2.91 4.00
CA VAL A 47 13.11 -1.81 4.21
C VAL A 47 13.22 -1.30 5.64
N HIS A 48 13.48 0.00 5.77
CA HIS A 48 13.22 0.71 7.01
C HIS A 48 11.74 1.09 7.08
N TYR A 49 11.17 1.01 8.28
CA TYR A 49 9.78 1.37 8.52
C TYR A 49 9.49 1.83 9.94
N ARG A 50 8.35 2.49 10.08
CA ARG A 50 7.60 2.74 11.32
C ARG A 50 6.13 2.33 11.10
N GLY A 51 5.60 1.52 12.00
CA GLY A 51 4.21 1.04 11.99
C GLY A 51 3.39 1.62 13.14
N THR A 52 2.25 2.22 12.80
CA THR A 52 1.33 2.84 13.76
C THR A 52 -0.13 2.40 13.55
N LEU A 53 -0.94 2.46 14.59
CA LEU A 53 -2.38 2.23 14.48
C LEU A 53 -3.06 3.46 13.90
N ALA A 54 -3.92 3.27 12.89
CA ALA A 54 -4.67 4.39 12.29
C ALA A 54 -5.67 5.05 13.27
N SER A 55 -6.08 4.33 14.33
CA SER A 55 -7.08 4.80 15.29
C SER A 55 -6.60 5.91 16.20
N ASP A 56 -5.33 5.87 16.61
CA ASP A 56 -4.76 6.77 17.62
C ASP A 56 -3.33 7.22 17.32
N GLY A 57 -2.72 6.72 16.24
CA GLY A 57 -1.34 7.02 15.86
C GLY A 57 -0.28 6.34 16.73
N SER A 58 -0.68 5.45 17.65
CA SER A 58 0.26 4.75 18.52
C SER A 58 1.20 3.86 17.71
N GLN A 59 2.51 4.00 17.96
CA GLN A 59 3.52 3.14 17.34
C GLN A 59 3.46 1.75 17.99
N PHE A 60 3.35 0.72 17.16
CA PHE A 60 3.43 -0.67 17.61
C PHE A 60 4.76 -1.33 17.26
N ASP A 61 5.45 -0.84 16.21
CA ASP A 61 6.74 -1.37 15.80
C ASP A 61 7.54 -0.37 14.94
N SER A 62 8.86 -0.45 14.98
CA SER A 62 9.78 0.41 14.23
C SER A 62 11.12 -0.30 14.02
N SER A 63 11.58 -0.33 12.77
CA SER A 63 12.93 -0.82 12.45
C SER A 63 14.04 0.08 12.98
N TYR A 64 13.77 1.37 13.16
CA TYR A 64 14.74 2.34 13.65
C TYR A 64 15.09 2.10 15.12
N ASP A 65 14.12 1.63 15.91
CA ASP A 65 14.31 1.30 17.33
C ASP A 65 15.27 0.12 17.50
N ARG A 66 15.36 -0.75 16.48
CA ARG A 66 16.30 -1.88 16.42
C ARG A 66 17.61 -1.55 15.70
N GLY A 67 17.72 -0.37 15.09
CA GLY A 67 18.89 0.06 14.33
C GLY A 67 19.18 -0.75 13.06
N SER A 68 18.24 -1.55 12.56
CA SER A 68 18.44 -2.36 11.34
C SER A 68 17.14 -2.52 10.52
N PRO A 69 17.23 -2.48 9.19
CA PRO A 69 16.06 -2.66 8.31
C PRO A 69 15.55 -4.11 8.37
N LEU A 70 14.28 -4.30 8.00
CA LEU A 70 13.73 -5.64 7.82
C LEU A 70 14.11 -6.16 6.43
N SER A 71 14.68 -7.36 6.38
CA SER A 71 15.01 -8.06 5.13
C SER A 71 14.01 -9.18 4.87
N PHE A 72 13.41 -9.20 3.69
CA PHE A 72 12.47 -10.24 3.27
C PHE A 72 12.38 -10.34 1.75
N THR A 73 11.80 -11.43 1.25
CA THR A 73 11.53 -11.61 -0.18
C THR A 73 10.16 -11.07 -0.55
N VAL A 74 10.10 -10.05 -1.41
CA VAL A 74 8.84 -9.37 -1.78
C VAL A 74 8.05 -10.17 -2.83
N GLY A 75 6.73 -10.17 -2.71
CA GLY A 75 5.83 -10.88 -3.61
C GLY A 75 5.85 -12.41 -3.44
N LYS A 76 6.15 -12.90 -2.23
CA LYS A 76 6.20 -14.34 -1.91
C LYS A 76 5.36 -14.71 -0.68
N GLY A 77 4.60 -13.76 -0.13
CA GLY A 77 3.76 -13.98 1.04
C GLY A 77 4.55 -14.15 2.35
N MET A 78 5.77 -13.59 2.42
CA MET A 78 6.62 -13.66 3.61
C MET A 78 6.24 -12.63 4.69
N VAL A 79 5.48 -11.60 4.30
CA VAL A 79 4.99 -10.51 5.14
C VAL A 79 3.49 -10.33 4.92
N ILE A 80 2.87 -9.39 5.64
CA ILE A 80 1.45 -9.07 5.45
C ILE A 80 1.16 -8.70 3.99
N LYS A 81 -0.03 -9.08 3.51
CA LYS A 81 -0.43 -8.91 2.10
C LYS A 81 -0.27 -7.46 1.61
N GLY A 82 -0.56 -6.48 2.47
CA GLY A 82 -0.43 -5.07 2.13
C GLY A 82 1.00 -4.63 1.83
N TRP A 83 2.02 -5.29 2.41
CA TRP A 83 3.41 -5.06 2.03
C TRP A 83 3.80 -5.87 0.79
N ASP A 84 3.44 -7.14 0.75
CA ASP A 84 3.83 -8.08 -0.31
C ASP A 84 3.37 -7.63 -1.71
N GLU A 85 2.25 -6.89 -1.77
CA GLU A 85 1.66 -6.38 -3.01
C GLU A 85 2.02 -4.92 -3.32
N ASN A 86 2.41 -4.10 -2.34
CA ASN A 86 2.57 -2.63 -2.52
C ASN A 86 4.01 -2.10 -2.34
N LEU A 87 4.98 -2.98 -2.10
CA LEU A 87 6.41 -2.65 -2.10
C LEU A 87 7.15 -3.12 -3.37
N LEU A 88 6.38 -3.44 -4.41
CA LEU A 88 6.86 -3.67 -5.77
C LEU A 88 7.00 -2.34 -6.52
N ASP A 89 7.77 -2.35 -7.61
CA ASP A 89 8.02 -1.18 -8.46
C ASP A 89 8.59 0.02 -7.67
N MET A 90 9.43 -0.24 -6.66
CA MET A 90 10.09 0.79 -5.86
C MET A 90 11.56 0.96 -6.25
N CYS A 91 12.01 2.20 -6.22
CA CYS A 91 13.43 2.54 -6.32
C CYS A 91 14.10 2.59 -4.94
N VAL A 92 15.38 2.20 -4.85
CA VAL A 92 16.13 2.37 -3.59
C VAL A 92 16.21 3.86 -3.24
N GLY A 93 15.88 4.21 -2.00
CA GLY A 93 15.70 5.57 -1.49
C GLY A 93 14.24 6.08 -1.55
N GLU A 94 13.36 5.38 -2.27
CA GLU A 94 11.94 5.75 -2.34
C GLU A 94 11.25 5.52 -0.98
N LYS A 95 10.32 6.42 -0.65
CA LYS A 95 9.49 6.32 0.56
C LYS A 95 8.02 6.27 0.21
N ARG A 96 7.30 5.40 0.92
CA ARG A 96 5.85 5.24 0.80
C ARG A 96 5.19 5.22 2.17
N THR A 97 4.03 5.84 2.26
CA THR A 97 3.09 5.63 3.36
C THR A 97 1.98 4.69 2.89
N LEU A 98 1.84 3.55 3.56
CA LEU A 98 0.82 2.54 3.29
C LEU A 98 -0.25 2.60 4.38
N THR A 99 -1.51 2.82 4.01
CA THR A 99 -2.66 2.62 4.91
C THR A 99 -3.31 1.29 4.58
N ILE A 100 -3.16 0.31 5.48
CA ILE A 100 -3.47 -1.09 5.24
C ILE A 100 -4.71 -1.49 6.04
N PRO A 101 -5.84 -1.76 5.38
CA PRO A 101 -7.04 -2.26 6.07
C PRO A 101 -6.80 -3.68 6.61
N PRO A 102 -7.62 -4.15 7.57
CA PRO A 102 -7.37 -5.40 8.28
C PRO A 102 -7.23 -6.63 7.38
N ALA A 103 -7.99 -6.68 6.28
CA ALA A 103 -7.96 -7.77 5.30
C ALA A 103 -6.60 -7.94 4.61
N PHE A 104 -5.77 -6.89 4.59
CA PHE A 104 -4.41 -6.90 4.03
C PHE A 104 -3.33 -6.88 5.13
N GLY A 105 -3.73 -6.79 6.40
CA GLY A 105 -2.87 -6.82 7.58
C GLY A 105 -3.06 -8.13 8.37
N TYR A 106 -3.46 -7.99 9.65
CA TYR A 106 -3.59 -9.12 10.59
C TYR A 106 -5.03 -9.62 10.80
N GLY A 107 -6.01 -9.06 10.09
CA GLY A 107 -7.41 -9.48 10.13
C GLY A 107 -8.02 -9.48 11.53
N ASP A 108 -8.86 -10.48 11.81
CA ASP A 108 -9.66 -10.57 13.04
C ASP A 108 -8.92 -11.11 14.26
N ARG A 109 -7.66 -11.53 14.11
CA ARG A 109 -6.93 -12.24 15.18
C ARG A 109 -6.19 -11.30 16.12
N GLY A 110 -5.73 -10.14 15.63
CA GLY A 110 -4.76 -9.29 16.33
C GLY A 110 -3.40 -9.99 16.49
N VAL A 111 -2.33 -9.23 16.71
CA VAL A 111 -0.96 -9.75 16.92
C VAL A 111 -0.19 -8.81 17.85
N GLY A 112 0.28 -9.33 18.99
CA GLY A 112 1.03 -8.54 19.97
C GLY A 112 0.26 -7.28 20.39
N PRO A 113 0.83 -6.07 20.22
CA PRO A 113 0.14 -4.80 20.53
C PRO A 113 -0.95 -4.40 19.52
N ILE A 114 -1.10 -5.11 18.41
CA ILE A 114 -2.06 -4.77 17.34
C ILE A 114 -3.41 -5.45 17.63
N PRO A 115 -4.50 -4.69 17.81
CA PRO A 115 -5.81 -5.27 18.07
C PRO A 115 -6.41 -5.96 16.83
N PRO A 116 -7.39 -6.86 17.01
CA PRO A 116 -8.24 -7.35 15.93
C PRO A 116 -8.83 -6.23 15.08
N LYS A 117 -8.94 -6.43 13.78
CA LYS A 117 -9.57 -5.49 12.83
C LYS A 117 -8.92 -4.10 12.80
N ALA A 118 -7.64 -4.00 13.17
CA ALA A 118 -6.89 -2.76 13.10
C ALA A 118 -6.52 -2.39 11.67
N THR A 119 -6.77 -1.13 11.30
CA THR A 119 -6.13 -0.49 10.14
C THR A 119 -4.75 0.00 10.57
N LEU A 120 -3.74 -0.32 9.77
CA LEU A 120 -2.34 -0.02 10.04
C LEU A 120 -1.86 1.10 9.13
N VAL A 121 -0.99 1.96 9.63
CA VAL A 121 -0.24 2.92 8.81
C VAL A 121 1.23 2.56 8.90
N PHE A 122 1.87 2.39 7.75
CA PHE A 122 3.30 2.15 7.66
C PHE A 122 3.98 3.24 6.85
N GLU A 123 4.94 3.92 7.45
CA GLU A 123 5.91 4.74 6.71
C GLU A 123 7.09 3.84 6.40
N THR A 124 7.43 3.69 5.12
CA THR A 124 8.44 2.76 4.62
C THR A 124 9.47 3.47 3.77
N GLU A 125 10.70 2.96 3.79
CA GLU A 125 11.83 3.41 2.99
C GLU A 125 12.57 2.18 2.46
N LEU A 126 12.65 2.03 1.14
CA LEU A 126 13.44 0.98 0.53
C LEU A 126 14.93 1.38 0.59
N VAL A 127 15.76 0.61 1.29
CA VAL A 127 17.19 0.94 1.45
C VAL A 127 18.12 0.00 0.69
N GLY A 128 17.62 -1.12 0.18
CA GLY A 128 18.43 -2.02 -0.63
C GLY A 128 17.64 -3.10 -1.34
N ILE A 129 18.22 -3.57 -2.44
CA ILE A 129 17.83 -4.79 -3.17
C ILE A 129 19.08 -5.66 -3.19
N ARG A 130 19.00 -6.87 -2.61
CA ARG A 130 20.17 -7.75 -2.50
C ARG A 130 20.70 -8.10 -3.89
N GLY A 131 22.00 -7.89 -4.09
CA GLY A 131 22.68 -8.16 -5.35
C GLY A 131 22.65 -7.02 -6.36
N VAL A 132 22.04 -5.88 -6.03
CA VAL A 132 22.07 -4.66 -6.84
C VAL A 132 23.04 -3.67 -6.20
N SER A 133 24.07 -3.26 -6.93
CA SER A 133 25.05 -2.28 -6.46
C SER A 133 24.57 -0.84 -6.64
N LYS A 134 25.16 0.12 -5.92
CA LYS A 134 24.78 1.54 -6.01
C LYS A 134 24.91 2.14 -7.41
N ASP A 135 25.83 1.59 -8.22
CA ASP A 135 26.08 2.08 -9.58
C ASP A 135 24.99 1.61 -10.58
N GLU A 136 24.14 0.67 -10.16
CA GLU A 136 23.03 0.10 -10.94
C GLU A 136 21.66 0.66 -10.55
N LEU A 137 21.62 1.55 -9.54
CA LEU A 137 20.42 2.23 -9.07
C LEU A 137 20.06 3.38 -10.01
#